data_AF-A0AAU3ALX8-F1
#
_entry.id   AF-A0AAU3ALX8-F1
#
_cell.length_a   1.000
_cell.length_b   1.000
_cell.length_c   1.000
_cell.angle_alpha   90.00
_cell.angle_beta   90.00
_cell.angle_gamma   90.00
#
_symmetry.space_group_name_H-M   'P 1'
#
loop_
_entity.id
_entity.type
_entity.pdbx_description
1 polymer ?
#
loop_
_entity_poly.entity_id
_entity_poly.type
_entity_poly.pdbx_seq_one_letter_code
_entity_poly.pdbx_strand_id
1 'polypeptide(L)'
;MSGTGRTDDGRGRGLGNLLSGLAVAVGCVLFLGGFAWGAVEYKPYTVPTQSMNPTVKAGDRVLAQRIDGADVKRGDVVIFKDKVWGDVPMVKRVVGIGGDTVKCCDQGGKLTVNGQAIDEPYLHNTAPSTTKFSATVPKDQLFLLGDERDVSLDSRVHLEDAANGSVPRSAVSARVDAVAWPLDGMLKHPTGFKALPGGISQPGPLMLVVDAVVAGAVLIVVGAAYGPLARRLGRRGAGKRGGGAVGREVPVAGQ
;
A
#
# COMPACT_ATOMS: atom_id res chain seq x y z
N MET A 1 -9.15 -6.81 70.11
CA MET A 1 -9.95 -7.31 68.98
C MET A 1 -10.77 -6.11 68.51
N SER A 2 -10.69 -5.56 67.30
CA SER A 2 -10.30 -6.09 66.00
C SER A 2 -9.68 -4.97 65.13
N GLY A 3 -8.78 -5.37 64.23
CA GLY A 3 -7.98 -4.48 63.42
C GLY A 3 -8.78 -3.64 62.41
N THR A 4 -8.31 -2.43 62.20
CA THR A 4 -8.71 -1.53 61.13
C THR A 4 -8.33 -2.13 59.78
N GLY A 5 -9.34 -2.47 58.97
CA GLY A 5 -9.18 -2.88 57.58
C GLY A 5 -8.53 -1.76 56.78
N ARG A 6 -7.31 -2.04 56.32
CA ARG A 6 -6.53 -1.19 55.41
C ARG A 6 -7.29 -1.07 54.08
N THR A 7 -7.52 0.15 53.64
CA THR A 7 -8.12 0.53 52.36
C THR A 7 -7.32 -0.03 51.18
N ASP A 8 -7.94 -0.86 50.35
CA ASP A 8 -7.35 -1.40 49.10
C ASP A 8 -8.15 -0.94 47.85
N ASP A 9 -8.72 0.27 47.89
CA ASP A 9 -9.58 0.81 46.81
C ASP A 9 -8.83 1.71 45.80
N GLY A 10 -7.51 1.87 45.92
CA GLY A 10 -6.72 2.82 45.12
C GLY A 10 -6.00 2.24 43.90
N ARG A 11 -5.71 0.93 43.87
CA ARG A 11 -4.72 0.36 42.94
C ARG A 11 -5.24 0.18 41.50
N GLY A 12 -6.54 -0.06 41.33
CA GLY A 12 -7.17 -0.29 40.02
C GLY A 12 -7.38 0.97 39.17
N ARG A 13 -7.55 2.15 39.78
CA ARG A 13 -7.75 3.42 39.06
C ARG A 13 -6.45 4.01 38.49
N GLY A 14 -5.33 3.86 39.19
CA GLY A 14 -4.03 4.35 38.74
C GLY A 14 -3.49 3.55 37.56
N LEU A 15 -3.56 2.21 37.65
CA LEU A 15 -3.06 1.32 36.61
C LEU A 15 -3.84 1.47 35.28
N GLY A 16 -5.16 1.59 35.33
CA GLY A 16 -5.98 1.77 34.13
C GLY A 16 -5.68 3.07 33.38
N ASN A 17 -5.47 4.17 34.10
CA ASN A 17 -5.10 5.45 33.48
C ASN A 17 -3.68 5.42 32.89
N LEU A 18 -2.74 4.74 33.54
CA LEU A 18 -1.38 4.56 33.02
C LEU A 18 -1.37 3.70 31.74
N LEU A 19 -2.12 2.60 31.71
CA LEU A 19 -2.25 1.74 30.54
C LEU A 19 -2.95 2.46 29.38
N SER A 20 -4.00 3.24 29.66
CA SER A 20 -4.67 4.10 28.69
C SER A 20 -3.71 5.15 28.11
N GLY A 21 -2.92 5.82 28.96
CA GLY A 21 -1.92 6.80 28.52
C GLY A 21 -0.81 6.18 27.66
N LEU A 22 -0.31 5.01 28.05
CA LEU A 22 0.68 4.26 27.27
C LEU A 22 0.12 3.83 25.91
N ALA A 23 -1.11 3.34 25.87
CA ALA A 23 -1.78 2.96 24.62
C ALA A 23 -1.90 4.15 23.67
N VAL A 24 -2.28 5.33 24.16
CA VAL A 24 -2.32 6.56 23.35
C VAL A 24 -0.92 6.94 22.86
N ALA A 25 0.10 6.88 23.72
CA ALA A 25 1.47 7.24 23.34
C ALA A 25 2.01 6.30 22.24
N VAL A 26 1.86 4.98 22.39
CA VAL A 26 2.24 4.01 21.37
C VAL A 26 1.42 4.22 20.09
N GLY A 27 0.13 4.49 20.24
CA GLY A 27 -0.76 4.79 19.12
C GLY A 27 -0.30 6.01 18.32
N CYS A 28 0.09 7.09 18.99
CA CYS A 28 0.66 8.29 18.35
C CYS A 28 1.97 8.00 17.62
N VAL A 29 2.87 7.20 18.20
CA VAL A 29 4.13 6.82 17.55
C VAL A 29 3.87 6.01 16.29
N LEU A 30 2.98 5.02 16.34
CA LEU A 30 2.63 4.21 15.17
C LEU A 30 1.92 5.04 14.09
N PHE A 31 0.96 5.89 14.49
CA PHE A 31 0.19 6.72 13.56
C PHE A 31 1.07 7.76 12.87
N LEU A 32 1.77 8.60 13.64
CA LEU A 32 2.60 9.67 13.09
C LEU A 32 3.86 9.12 12.42
N GLY A 33 4.49 8.10 13.02
CA GLY A 33 5.66 7.45 12.45
C GLY A 33 5.33 6.72 11.15
N GLY A 34 4.25 5.94 11.12
CA GLY A 34 3.75 5.29 9.91
C GLY A 34 3.40 6.30 8.82
N PHE A 35 2.65 7.35 9.16
CA PHE A 35 2.28 8.39 8.20
C PHE A 35 3.51 9.13 7.65
N ALA A 36 4.45 9.52 8.51
CA ALA A 36 5.68 10.19 8.09
C ALA A 36 6.55 9.29 7.21
N TRP A 37 6.70 8.01 7.58
CA TRP A 37 7.42 7.03 6.76
C TRP A 37 6.76 6.87 5.39
N GLY A 38 5.43 6.69 5.36
CA GLY A 38 4.65 6.63 4.12
C GLY A 38 4.80 7.86 3.24
N ALA A 39 4.78 9.06 3.82
CA ALA A 39 4.91 10.31 3.07
C ALA A 39 6.31 10.50 2.45
N VAL A 40 7.36 10.01 3.12
CA VAL A 40 8.74 10.01 2.62
C VAL A 40 8.91 8.96 1.52
N GLU A 41 8.34 7.78 1.69
CA GLU A 41 8.56 6.66 0.78
C GLU A 41 7.65 6.68 -0.45
N TYR A 42 6.41 7.17 -0.31
CA TYR A 42 5.40 7.16 -1.37
C TYR A 42 5.02 8.56 -1.83
N LYS A 43 4.70 8.66 -3.12
CA LYS A 43 4.15 9.87 -3.73
C LYS A 43 2.89 9.55 -4.55
N PRO A 44 1.82 10.35 -4.40
CA PRO A 44 0.64 10.21 -5.24
C PRO A 44 0.90 10.80 -6.64
N TYR A 45 0.40 10.10 -7.67
CA TYR A 45 0.39 10.57 -9.05
C TYR A 45 -1.00 10.40 -9.66
N THR A 46 -1.42 11.35 -10.49
CA THR A 46 -2.64 11.20 -11.29
C THR A 46 -2.26 10.69 -12.68
N VAL A 47 -2.90 9.61 -13.14
CA VAL A 47 -2.62 9.04 -14.46
C VAL A 47 -3.45 9.75 -15.53
N PRO A 48 -2.82 10.38 -16.54
CA PRO A 48 -3.56 11.19 -17.51
C PRO A 48 -4.04 10.42 -18.75
N THR A 49 -3.55 9.18 -18.97
CA THR A 49 -3.82 8.41 -20.20
C THR A 49 -4.40 7.03 -19.92
N GLN A 50 -5.01 6.44 -20.94
CA GLN A 50 -5.56 5.07 -20.88
C GLN A 50 -4.53 3.98 -21.21
N SER A 51 -3.25 4.32 -21.38
CA SER A 51 -2.23 3.38 -21.89
C SER A 51 -1.91 2.21 -20.95
N MET A 52 -2.37 2.27 -19.71
CA MET A 52 -2.20 1.23 -18.69
C MET A 52 -3.52 0.52 -18.32
N ASN A 53 -4.62 0.76 -19.05
CA ASN A 53 -5.89 0.06 -18.85
C ASN A 53 -5.68 -1.45 -19.13
N PRO A 54 -6.19 -2.39 -18.30
CA PRO A 54 -7.02 -2.21 -17.10
C PRO A 54 -6.27 -2.07 -15.77
N THR A 55 -4.95 -2.18 -15.76
CA THR A 55 -4.16 -2.09 -14.52
C THR A 55 -4.28 -0.73 -13.85
N VAL A 56 -4.20 0.34 -14.62
CA VAL A 56 -4.39 1.72 -14.16
C VAL A 56 -5.13 2.52 -15.23
N LYS A 57 -6.25 3.14 -14.87
CA LYS A 57 -7.12 3.88 -15.77
C LYS A 57 -6.75 5.36 -15.78
N ALA A 58 -7.11 6.08 -16.85
CA ALA A 58 -6.98 7.52 -16.83
C ALA A 58 -7.87 8.13 -15.73
N GLY A 59 -7.32 9.05 -14.96
CA GLY A 59 -7.95 9.67 -13.80
C GLY A 59 -7.59 9.02 -12.46
N ASP A 60 -7.03 7.81 -12.47
CA ASP A 60 -6.64 7.11 -11.23
C ASP A 60 -5.55 7.88 -10.47
N ARG A 61 -5.63 7.84 -9.15
CA ARG A 61 -4.58 8.34 -8.26
C ARG A 61 -3.79 7.16 -7.72
N VAL A 62 -2.59 6.98 -8.24
CA VAL A 62 -1.71 5.89 -7.85
C VAL A 62 -0.76 6.29 -6.74
N LEU A 63 -0.40 5.35 -5.87
CA LEU A 63 0.70 5.48 -4.92
C LEU A 63 1.92 4.79 -5.50
N ALA A 64 2.97 5.57 -5.71
CA ALA A 64 4.23 5.09 -6.24
C ALA A 64 5.33 5.21 -5.18
N GLN A 65 6.02 4.10 -4.92
CA GLN A 65 7.20 4.02 -4.08
C GLN A 65 8.36 4.75 -4.77
N ARG A 66 9.03 5.63 -4.06
CA ARG A 66 10.27 6.27 -4.52
C ARG A 66 11.37 5.21 -4.52
N ILE A 67 11.77 4.80 -5.71
CA ILE A 67 12.90 3.89 -5.93
C ILE A 67 13.74 4.40 -7.09
N ASP A 68 14.99 3.99 -7.12
CA ASP A 68 15.85 4.22 -8.28
C ASP A 68 15.67 3.14 -9.34
N GLY A 69 16.29 3.36 -10.51
CA GLY A 69 16.28 2.39 -11.58
C GLY A 69 17.00 1.09 -11.26
N ALA A 70 17.89 1.02 -10.26
CA ALA A 70 18.66 -0.19 -9.96
C ALA A 70 17.76 -1.27 -9.33
N ASP A 71 16.77 -0.86 -8.54
CA ASP A 71 15.83 -1.77 -7.88
C ASP A 71 14.68 -2.25 -8.79
N VAL A 72 14.54 -1.66 -9.97
CA VAL A 72 13.49 -2.01 -10.95
C VAL A 72 13.70 -3.42 -11.52
N LYS A 73 12.62 -4.21 -11.57
CA LYS A 73 12.61 -5.54 -12.17
C LYS A 73 11.53 -5.68 -13.24
N ARG A 74 11.61 -6.79 -13.98
CA ARG A 74 10.59 -7.14 -14.97
C ARG A 74 9.22 -7.28 -14.29
N GLY A 75 8.21 -6.79 -14.97
CA GLY A 75 6.84 -6.74 -14.51
C GLY A 75 6.48 -5.51 -13.68
N ASP A 76 7.46 -4.74 -13.19
CA ASP A 76 7.17 -3.52 -12.43
C ASP A 76 6.44 -2.48 -13.29
N VAL A 77 5.50 -1.76 -12.70
CA VAL A 77 4.90 -0.58 -13.32
C VAL A 77 5.66 0.64 -12.82
N VAL A 78 6.31 1.37 -13.71
CA VAL A 78 7.24 2.44 -13.35
C VAL A 78 6.77 3.80 -13.84
N ILE A 79 7.12 4.84 -13.09
CA ILE A 79 6.98 6.24 -13.49
C ILE A 79 8.35 6.74 -13.91
N PHE A 80 8.47 7.18 -15.15
CA PHE A 80 9.72 7.66 -15.73
C PHE A 80 9.50 8.93 -16.55
N LYS A 81 10.59 9.65 -16.84
CA LYS A 81 10.58 10.78 -17.77
C LYS A 81 11.80 10.69 -18.68
N ASP A 82 11.57 10.64 -19.98
CA ASP A 82 12.61 10.53 -21.00
C ASP A 82 12.38 11.53 -22.13
N LYS A 83 13.40 12.31 -22.49
CA LYS A 83 13.26 13.41 -23.46
C LYS A 83 12.96 12.93 -24.89
N VAL A 84 13.33 11.71 -25.25
CA VAL A 84 13.05 11.14 -26.57
C VAL A 84 11.55 10.81 -26.67
N TRP A 85 10.97 10.34 -25.56
CA TRP A 85 9.55 9.99 -25.49
C TRP A 85 8.65 11.18 -25.19
N GLY A 86 9.14 12.16 -24.43
CA GLY A 86 8.47 13.43 -24.17
C GLY A 86 8.81 14.08 -22.82
N ASP A 87 8.36 15.32 -22.64
CA ASP A 87 8.71 16.12 -21.46
C ASP A 87 7.82 15.90 -20.23
N VAL A 88 6.92 14.91 -20.26
CA VAL A 88 5.98 14.62 -19.18
C VAL A 88 6.25 13.25 -18.55
N PRO A 89 6.01 13.07 -17.24
CA PRO A 89 6.09 11.75 -16.62
C PRO A 89 5.11 10.76 -17.26
N MET A 90 5.60 9.55 -17.53
CA MET A 90 4.84 8.46 -18.15
C MET A 90 4.78 7.26 -17.22
N VAL A 91 3.75 6.43 -17.38
CA VAL A 91 3.57 5.19 -16.62
C VAL A 91 3.53 4.03 -17.60
N LYS A 92 4.42 3.06 -17.45
CA LYS A 92 4.51 1.85 -18.28
C LYS A 92 4.95 0.64 -17.46
N ARG A 93 4.73 -0.55 -17.99
CA ARG A 93 5.25 -1.80 -17.42
C ARG A 93 6.61 -2.14 -18.01
N VAL A 94 7.54 -2.51 -17.14
CA VAL A 94 8.84 -3.04 -17.52
C VAL A 94 8.67 -4.47 -18.02
N VAL A 95 9.03 -4.70 -19.26
CA VAL A 95 8.90 -6.01 -19.91
C VAL A 95 10.27 -6.64 -20.14
N GLY A 96 11.27 -5.83 -20.47
CA GLY A 96 12.66 -6.24 -20.59
C GLY A 96 13.60 -5.31 -19.81
N ILE A 97 14.72 -5.86 -19.37
CA ILE A 97 15.84 -5.14 -18.77
C ILE A 97 17.10 -5.39 -19.62
N GLY A 98 18.15 -4.59 -19.39
CA GLY A 98 19.39 -4.70 -20.17
C GLY A 98 19.91 -6.13 -20.32
N GLY A 99 20.22 -6.49 -21.58
CA GLY A 99 20.60 -7.83 -22.02
C GLY A 99 19.46 -8.68 -22.55
N ASP A 100 18.19 -8.31 -22.30
CA ASP A 100 17.05 -9.08 -22.80
C ASP A 100 16.85 -8.95 -24.29
N THR A 101 16.43 -10.04 -24.93
CA THR A 101 15.74 -10.00 -26.22
C THR A 101 14.25 -10.10 -25.99
N VAL A 102 13.53 -9.01 -26.25
CA VAL A 102 12.06 -8.96 -26.20
C VAL A 102 11.52 -9.13 -27.61
N LYS A 103 10.63 -10.09 -27.82
CA LYS A 103 10.09 -10.40 -29.14
C LYS A 103 8.61 -10.72 -29.06
N CYS A 104 7.82 -10.06 -29.91
CA CYS A 104 6.44 -10.48 -30.19
C CYS A 104 6.34 -11.04 -31.61
N CYS A 105 5.78 -12.23 -31.80
CA CYS A 105 5.30 -13.19 -30.79
C CYS A 105 5.70 -14.61 -31.17
N ASP A 106 5.64 -15.54 -30.21
CA ASP A 106 5.86 -16.96 -30.48
C ASP A 106 4.71 -17.59 -31.28
N GLN A 107 4.79 -18.90 -31.54
CA GLN A 107 3.75 -19.64 -32.26
C GLN A 107 2.41 -19.67 -31.50
N GLY A 108 2.42 -19.51 -30.18
CA GLY A 108 1.24 -19.43 -29.33
C GLY A 108 0.69 -18.00 -29.19
N GLY A 109 1.25 -17.02 -29.90
CA GLY A 109 0.83 -15.62 -29.82
C GLY A 109 1.27 -14.91 -28.55
N LYS A 110 2.19 -15.48 -27.77
CA LYS A 110 2.71 -14.87 -26.54
C LYS A 110 3.94 -14.01 -26.81
N LEU A 111 4.10 -12.97 -26.01
CA LEU A 111 5.36 -12.24 -25.93
C LEU A 111 6.44 -13.17 -25.39
N THR A 112 7.66 -13.05 -25.93
CA THR A 112 8.81 -13.78 -25.42
C THR A 112 9.88 -12.82 -24.89
N VAL A 113 10.53 -13.22 -23.80
CA VAL A 113 11.75 -12.58 -23.28
C VAL A 113 12.82 -13.64 -23.21
N ASN A 114 13.92 -13.46 -23.95
CA ASN A 114 14.99 -14.45 -24.12
C ASN A 114 14.48 -15.83 -24.58
N GLY A 115 13.46 -15.83 -25.46
CA GLY A 115 12.83 -17.04 -25.97
C GLY A 115 11.82 -17.71 -25.02
N GLN A 116 11.73 -17.25 -23.77
CA GLN A 116 10.73 -17.74 -22.82
C GLN A 116 9.40 -17.00 -23.01
N ALA A 117 8.31 -17.74 -23.26
CA ALA A 117 6.97 -17.20 -23.35
C ALA A 117 6.52 -16.62 -22.01
N ILE A 118 5.99 -15.39 -22.04
CA ILE A 118 5.54 -14.66 -20.86
C ILE A 118 4.02 -14.73 -20.76
N ASP A 119 3.55 -15.06 -19.58
CA ASP A 119 2.14 -14.96 -19.25
C ASP A 119 1.80 -13.53 -18.81
N GLU A 120 0.85 -12.89 -19.48
CA GLU A 120 0.52 -11.48 -19.26
C GLU A 120 -0.93 -11.33 -18.76
N PRO A 121 -1.25 -11.80 -17.53
CA PRO A 121 -2.63 -11.83 -17.01
C PRO A 121 -3.21 -10.43 -16.73
N TYR A 122 -2.40 -9.39 -16.87
CA TYR A 122 -2.82 -7.98 -16.79
C TYR A 122 -3.40 -7.46 -18.11
N LEU A 123 -3.26 -8.19 -19.22
CA LEU A 123 -3.87 -7.80 -20.50
C LEU A 123 -5.35 -8.21 -20.55
N HIS A 124 -6.19 -7.33 -21.10
CA HIS A 124 -7.63 -7.59 -21.23
C HIS A 124 -7.98 -8.28 -22.56
N ASN A 125 -7.63 -9.57 -22.69
CA ASN A 125 -7.85 -10.37 -23.90
C ASN A 125 -7.26 -9.77 -25.21
N THR A 126 -6.33 -8.84 -25.09
CA THR A 126 -5.63 -8.23 -26.22
C THR A 126 -4.35 -9.01 -26.54
N ALA A 127 -3.98 -9.05 -27.82
CA ALA A 127 -2.69 -9.61 -28.23
C ALA A 127 -1.53 -8.80 -27.63
N PRO A 128 -0.36 -9.42 -27.35
CA PRO A 128 0.78 -8.69 -26.81
C PRO A 128 1.31 -7.57 -27.72
N SER A 129 1.09 -7.67 -29.03
CA SER A 129 1.27 -6.59 -29.99
C SER A 129 0.52 -6.91 -31.28
N THR A 130 0.08 -5.87 -31.97
CA THR A 130 -0.51 -5.94 -33.32
C THR A 130 0.55 -6.10 -34.41
N THR A 131 1.82 -5.83 -34.11
CA THR A 131 2.94 -5.89 -35.05
C THR A 131 4.03 -6.82 -34.54
N LYS A 132 4.71 -7.54 -35.45
CA LYS A 132 5.89 -8.33 -35.09
C LYS A 132 7.07 -7.42 -34.83
N PHE A 133 7.82 -7.70 -33.77
CA PHE A 133 9.07 -7.00 -33.46
C PHE A 133 10.04 -7.90 -32.72
N SER A 134 11.31 -7.52 -32.73
CA SER A 134 12.37 -8.11 -31.92
C SER A 134 13.35 -7.01 -31.55
N ALA A 135 13.56 -6.80 -30.25
CA ALA A 135 14.45 -5.77 -29.73
C ALA A 135 15.40 -6.37 -28.69
N THR A 136 16.68 -6.08 -28.80
CA THR A 136 17.66 -6.34 -27.74
C THR A 136 17.80 -5.09 -26.89
N VAL A 137 17.53 -5.24 -25.59
CA VAL A 137 17.58 -4.15 -24.62
C VAL A 137 19.04 -3.86 -24.29
N PRO A 138 19.57 -2.66 -24.58
CA PRO A 138 20.93 -2.30 -24.21
C PRO A 138 21.15 -2.34 -22.70
N LYS A 139 22.41 -2.45 -22.29
CA LYS A 139 22.77 -2.37 -20.87
C LYS A 139 22.26 -1.07 -20.24
N ASP A 140 21.82 -1.16 -18.99
CA ASP A 140 21.31 -0.02 -18.20
C ASP A 140 20.04 0.64 -18.78
N GLN A 141 19.34 -0.06 -19.67
CA GLN A 141 18.07 0.34 -20.26
C GLN A 141 16.92 -0.60 -19.86
N LEU A 142 15.70 -0.14 -20.09
CA LEU A 142 14.44 -0.83 -19.86
C LEU A 142 13.60 -0.82 -21.14
N PHE A 143 12.97 -1.95 -21.45
CA PHE A 143 11.96 -2.03 -22.50
C PHE A 143 10.58 -2.00 -21.85
N LEU A 144 9.80 -0.97 -22.18
CA LEU A 144 8.59 -0.60 -21.48
C LEU A 144 7.38 -0.73 -22.42
N LEU A 145 6.33 -1.42 -21.98
CA LEU A 145 5.07 -1.53 -22.70
C LEU A 145 3.92 -0.96 -21.88
N GLY A 146 2.91 -0.42 -22.55
CA GLY A 146 1.62 -0.19 -21.90
C GLY A 146 0.84 -1.50 -21.77
N ASP A 147 -0.03 -1.56 -20.77
CA ASP A 147 -0.95 -2.70 -20.63
C ASP A 147 -2.11 -2.62 -21.63
N GLU A 148 -2.49 -1.41 -22.07
CA GLU A 148 -3.41 -1.22 -23.19
C GLU A 148 -2.62 -1.24 -24.50
N ARG A 149 -2.44 -2.44 -25.06
CA ARG A 149 -1.48 -2.71 -26.14
C ARG A 149 -1.80 -1.99 -27.44
N ASP A 150 -3.06 -1.68 -27.71
CA ASP A 150 -3.49 -1.15 -29.00
C ASP A 150 -3.29 0.36 -29.12
N VAL A 151 -3.34 1.10 -28.00
CA VAL A 151 -3.27 2.58 -28.01
C VAL A 151 -2.02 3.12 -27.30
N SER A 152 -1.25 2.26 -26.64
CA SER A 152 -0.06 2.67 -25.92
C SER A 152 1.08 3.04 -26.88
N LEU A 153 1.46 4.32 -26.84
CA LEU A 153 2.76 4.78 -27.31
C LEU A 153 3.82 4.35 -26.29
N ASP A 154 4.63 3.37 -26.67
CA ASP A 154 5.63 2.71 -25.82
C ASP A 154 6.83 2.24 -26.64
N SER A 155 7.66 1.33 -26.10
CA SER A 155 8.93 0.94 -26.75
C SER A 155 8.77 0.48 -28.19
N ARG A 156 7.59 -0.05 -28.56
CA ARG A 156 7.30 -0.53 -29.92
C ARG A 156 7.29 0.58 -30.97
N VAL A 157 6.95 1.82 -30.61
CA VAL A 157 6.93 2.95 -31.57
C VAL A 157 8.29 3.65 -31.67
N HIS A 158 9.21 3.33 -30.76
CA HIS A 158 10.54 3.92 -30.64
C HIS A 158 11.67 2.98 -31.10
N LEU A 159 11.33 1.86 -31.77
CA LEU A 159 12.30 0.81 -32.13
C LEU A 159 13.42 1.29 -33.06
N GLU A 160 13.19 2.35 -33.84
CA GLU A 160 14.18 2.93 -34.76
C GLU A 160 15.05 4.01 -34.10
N ASP A 161 14.75 4.40 -32.85
CA ASP A 161 15.55 5.37 -32.10
C ASP A 161 16.88 4.74 -31.63
N ALA A 162 17.85 5.59 -31.25
CA ALA A 162 19.22 5.20 -30.90
C ALA A 162 19.35 4.14 -29.78
N ALA A 163 18.27 3.88 -29.02
CA ALA A 163 18.21 2.90 -27.94
C ALA A 163 17.27 1.72 -28.21
N ASN A 164 16.89 1.43 -29.46
CA ASN A 164 15.95 0.36 -29.84
C ASN A 164 14.63 0.42 -29.04
N GLY A 165 14.11 1.63 -28.86
CA GLY A 165 12.91 1.89 -28.08
C GLY A 165 13.05 1.67 -26.58
N SER A 166 14.26 1.57 -26.04
CA SER A 166 14.46 1.42 -24.60
C SER A 166 14.67 2.77 -23.90
N VAL A 167 14.46 2.78 -22.58
CA VAL A 167 14.54 3.97 -21.71
C VAL A 167 15.60 3.73 -20.63
N PRO A 168 16.45 4.73 -20.30
CA PRO A 168 17.49 4.56 -19.30
C PRO A 168 16.90 4.21 -17.94
N ARG A 169 17.51 3.28 -17.21
CA ARG A 169 17.09 2.97 -15.83
C ARG A 169 17.08 4.22 -14.94
N SER A 170 18.02 5.14 -15.16
CA SER A 170 18.11 6.43 -14.45
C SER A 170 16.97 7.39 -14.74
N ALA A 171 16.16 7.14 -15.77
CA ALA A 171 14.96 7.94 -16.06
C ALA A 171 13.77 7.57 -15.15
N VAL A 172 13.85 6.42 -14.46
CA VAL A 172 12.82 5.98 -13.50
C VAL A 172 12.92 6.80 -12.22
N SER A 173 11.76 7.20 -11.71
CA SER A 173 11.63 7.99 -10.48
C SER A 173 10.80 7.32 -9.38
N ALA A 174 9.96 6.34 -9.75
CA ALA A 174 9.12 5.61 -8.82
C ALA A 174 8.58 4.31 -9.43
N ARG A 175 8.18 3.37 -8.58
CA ARG A 175 7.38 2.17 -8.94
C ARG A 175 5.98 2.29 -8.37
N VAL A 176 4.98 2.03 -9.19
CA VAL A 176 3.57 2.04 -8.79
C VAL A 176 3.24 0.75 -8.04
N ASP A 177 2.75 0.89 -6.81
CA ASP A 177 2.39 -0.25 -5.94
C ASP A 177 0.87 -0.37 -5.75
N ALA A 178 0.12 0.75 -5.77
CA ALA A 178 -1.33 0.73 -5.55
C ALA A 178 -2.10 1.84 -6.30
N VAL A 179 -3.40 1.62 -6.51
CA VAL A 179 -4.39 2.63 -6.89
C VAL A 179 -5.12 3.09 -5.62
N ALA A 180 -4.83 4.31 -5.15
CA ALA A 180 -5.42 4.87 -3.93
C ALA A 180 -6.76 5.56 -4.15
N TRP A 181 -7.10 5.93 -5.38
CA TRP A 181 -8.44 6.41 -5.74
C TRP A 181 -8.74 5.94 -7.17
N PRO A 182 -9.84 5.19 -7.41
CA PRO A 182 -11.02 4.96 -6.56
C PRO A 182 -10.92 3.81 -5.53
N LEU A 183 -9.73 3.56 -4.94
CA LEU A 183 -9.45 2.51 -3.95
C LEU A 183 -9.40 1.08 -4.53
N ASP A 184 -8.89 0.94 -5.76
CA ASP A 184 -8.69 -0.37 -6.41
C ASP A 184 -7.53 -1.20 -5.79
N GLY A 185 -6.81 -0.64 -4.81
CA GLY A 185 -5.89 -1.37 -3.94
C GLY A 185 -4.52 -1.65 -4.56
N MET A 186 -3.84 -2.68 -4.05
CA MET A 186 -2.51 -3.07 -4.52
C MET A 186 -2.55 -3.60 -5.96
N LEU A 187 -1.56 -3.24 -6.77
CA LEU A 187 -1.37 -3.82 -8.09
C LEU A 187 -1.08 -5.31 -7.97
N LYS A 188 -1.62 -6.10 -8.90
CA LYS A 188 -1.35 -7.55 -8.97
C LYS A 188 0.12 -7.80 -9.29
N HIS A 189 0.69 -8.81 -8.63
CA HIS A 189 2.07 -9.22 -8.90
C HIS A 189 2.23 -9.75 -10.33
N PRO A 190 3.33 -9.39 -11.02
CA PRO A 190 3.57 -9.77 -12.41
C PRO A 190 4.16 -11.18 -12.51
N THR A 191 3.37 -12.19 -12.14
CA THR A 191 3.83 -13.59 -11.96
C THR A 191 4.42 -14.22 -13.22
N GLY A 192 4.04 -13.76 -14.42
CA GLY A 192 4.59 -14.24 -15.68
C GLY A 192 6.11 -14.05 -15.86
N PHE A 193 6.70 -13.09 -15.14
CA PHE A 193 8.14 -12.82 -15.19
C PHE A 193 8.92 -13.56 -14.10
N LYS A 194 8.25 -14.25 -13.16
CA LYS A 194 8.88 -14.86 -11.98
C LYS A 194 9.97 -15.88 -12.31
N ALA A 195 9.81 -16.59 -13.42
CA ALA A 195 10.74 -17.64 -13.84
C ALA A 195 11.99 -17.11 -14.58
N LEU A 196 12.00 -15.83 -14.98
CA LEU A 196 13.16 -15.23 -15.63
C LEU A 196 14.28 -14.93 -14.63
N PRO A 197 15.56 -14.91 -15.06
CA PRO A 197 16.69 -14.57 -14.21
C PRO A 197 16.52 -13.19 -13.52
N GLY A 198 16.79 -13.13 -12.22
CA GLY A 198 16.59 -11.94 -11.38
C GLY A 198 15.21 -11.84 -10.72
N GLY A 199 14.25 -12.67 -11.16
CA GLY A 199 12.90 -12.77 -10.60
C GLY A 199 12.11 -11.48 -10.69
N ILE A 200 11.14 -11.32 -9.79
CA ILE A 200 10.27 -10.15 -9.66
C ILE A 200 10.57 -9.35 -8.40
N SER A 201 10.07 -8.12 -8.35
CA SER A 201 10.19 -7.25 -7.19
C SER A 201 9.36 -7.75 -6.01
N GLN A 202 9.86 -7.51 -4.81
CA GLN A 202 9.08 -7.69 -3.59
C GLN A 202 8.11 -6.51 -3.43
N PRO A 203 6.91 -6.74 -2.86
CA PRO A 203 6.02 -5.63 -2.53
C PRO A 203 6.72 -4.63 -1.61
N GLY A 204 6.50 -3.34 -1.88
CA GLY A 204 6.99 -2.26 -1.02
C GLY A 204 6.30 -2.24 0.35
N PRO A 205 6.75 -1.38 1.27
CA PRO A 205 6.27 -1.35 2.64
C PRO A 205 4.85 -0.74 2.79
N LEU A 206 4.13 -0.45 1.70
CA LEU A 206 2.85 0.25 1.75
C LEU A 206 1.84 -0.38 2.72
N MET A 207 1.67 -1.70 2.69
CA MET A 207 0.74 -2.38 3.60
C MET A 207 1.19 -2.29 5.06
N LEU A 208 2.50 -2.38 5.33
CA LEU A 208 3.05 -2.20 6.68
C LEU A 208 2.82 -0.78 7.20
N VAL A 209 2.98 0.22 6.33
CA VAL A 209 2.69 1.62 6.64
C VAL A 209 1.20 1.80 6.96
N VAL A 210 0.32 1.25 6.12
CA VAL A 210 -1.14 1.31 6.36
C VAL A 210 -1.50 0.64 7.67
N ASP A 211 -0.98 -0.55 7.94
CA ASP A 211 -1.22 -1.29 9.19
C ASP A 211 -0.75 -0.49 10.41
N ALA A 212 0.44 0.12 10.35
CA ALA A 212 0.96 0.96 11.43
C ALA A 212 0.05 2.18 11.68
N VAL A 213 -0.41 2.85 10.62
CA VAL A 213 -1.30 4.01 10.74
C VAL A 213 -2.65 3.61 11.33
N VAL A 214 -3.26 2.53 10.83
CA VAL A 214 -4.56 2.04 11.32
C VAL A 214 -4.46 1.55 12.76
N ALA A 215 -3.46 0.73 13.09
CA ALA A 215 -3.23 0.26 14.45
C ALA A 215 -2.99 1.43 15.41
N GLY A 216 -2.21 2.42 14.98
CA GLY A 216 -1.97 3.65 15.72
C GLY A 216 -3.26 4.41 16.02
N ALA A 217 -4.10 4.65 15.00
CA ALA A 217 -5.39 5.31 15.15
C ALA A 217 -6.33 4.56 16.11
N VAL A 218 -6.40 3.23 15.99
CA VAL A 218 -7.22 2.39 16.88
C VAL A 218 -6.76 2.51 18.33
N LEU A 219 -5.44 2.43 18.58
CA LEU A 219 -4.88 2.57 19.93
C LEU A 219 -5.16 3.94 20.55
N ILE A 220 -5.08 5.03 19.76
CA ILE A 220 -5.41 6.38 20.20
C ILE A 220 -6.88 6.45 20.62
N VAL A 221 -7.80 5.97 19.77
CA VAL A 221 -9.24 6.05 20.03
C VAL A 221 -9.62 5.21 21.25
N VAL A 222 -9.15 3.96 21.33
CA VAL A 222 -9.44 3.05 22.44
C VAL A 222 -8.84 3.58 23.74
N GLY A 223 -7.58 4.03 23.70
CA GLY A 223 -6.89 4.61 24.84
C GLY A 223 -7.59 5.86 25.37
N ALA A 224 -7.96 6.81 24.50
CA ALA A 224 -8.64 8.04 24.89
C ALA A 224 -10.07 7.80 25.41
N ALA A 225 -10.79 6.82 24.86
CA ALA A 225 -12.15 6.49 25.29
C ALA A 225 -12.22 5.78 26.64
N TYR A 226 -11.12 5.18 27.12
CA TYR A 226 -11.07 4.43 28.38
C TYR A 226 -11.52 5.25 29.59
N GLY A 227 -11.02 6.48 29.75
CA GLY A 227 -11.35 7.35 30.89
C GLY A 227 -12.85 7.67 31.00
N PRO A 228 -13.49 8.21 29.95
CA PRO A 228 -14.93 8.46 29.92
C PRO A 228 -15.79 7.20 30.16
N LEU A 229 -15.41 6.06 29.56
CA LEU A 229 -16.16 4.79 29.70
C LEU A 229 -16.04 4.22 31.12
N ALA A 230 -14.85 4.20 31.70
CA ALA A 230 -14.63 3.75 33.08
C ALA A 230 -15.41 4.59 34.10
N ARG A 231 -15.51 5.92 33.88
CA ARG A 231 -16.31 6.83 34.72
C ARG A 231 -17.82 6.57 34.61
N ARG A 232 -18.34 6.31 33.41
CA ARG A 232 -19.77 5.99 33.20
C ARG A 232 -20.16 4.64 33.81
N LEU A 233 -19.31 3.63 33.68
CA LEU A 233 -19.54 2.30 34.25
C LEU A 233 -19.44 2.31 35.79
N GLY A 234 -18.48 3.04 36.37
CA GLY A 234 -18.36 3.20 37.82
C GLY A 234 -19.57 3.92 38.45
N ARG A 235 -20.16 4.90 37.77
CA ARG A 235 -21.38 5.59 38.24
C ARG A 235 -22.61 4.68 38.28
N ARG A 236 -22.75 3.74 37.34
CA ARG A 236 -23.86 2.77 37.32
C ARG A 236 -23.78 1.74 38.46
N GLY A 237 -22.57 1.38 38.91
CA GLY A 237 -22.39 0.46 40.04
C GLY A 237 -22.69 1.10 41.41
N ALA A 238 -22.37 2.38 41.59
CA ALA A 238 -22.59 3.10 42.85
C ALA A 238 -24.08 3.37 43.15
N GLY A 239 -24.91 3.57 42.12
CA GLY A 239 -26.35 3.80 42.28
C GLY A 239 -27.15 2.59 42.79
N LYS A 240 -26.57 1.38 42.76
CA LYS A 240 -27.25 0.13 43.17
C LYS A 240 -27.02 -0.27 44.64
N ARG A 241 -26.13 0.42 45.37
CA ARG A 241 -25.77 0.08 46.76
C ARG A 241 -26.30 1.04 47.84
N GLY A 242 -27.04 2.09 47.47
CA GLY A 242 -27.51 3.13 48.42
C GLY A 242 -28.97 3.03 48.90
N GLY A 243 -29.69 1.94 48.62
CA GLY A 243 -31.16 1.88 48.76
C GLY A 243 -31.72 1.02 49.91
N GLY A 244 -30.97 0.73 50.98
CA GLY A 244 -31.46 -0.18 52.04
C GLY A 244 -30.98 0.16 53.44
N ALA A 245 -31.64 1.12 54.09
CA ALA A 245 -31.78 1.19 55.56
C ALA A 245 -32.74 2.32 55.94
N VAL A 246 -34.03 2.03 56.11
CA VAL A 246 -34.92 2.84 56.96
C VAL A 246 -35.33 1.94 58.12
N GLY A 247 -34.78 2.29 59.28
CA GLY A 247 -34.97 1.61 60.55
C GLY A 247 -36.40 1.74 61.08
N ARG A 248 -36.79 0.71 61.81
CA ARG A 248 -38.09 0.48 62.43
C ARG A 248 -38.07 1.09 63.83
N GLU A 249 -39.02 1.97 64.16
CA GLU A 249 -39.33 2.32 65.55
C GLU A 249 -40.82 2.11 65.82
N VAL A 250 -41.08 1.31 66.87
CA VAL A 250 -42.38 1.02 67.46
C VAL A 250 -42.45 1.80 68.77
N PRO A 251 -43.59 2.41 69.12
CA PRO A 251 -43.89 2.65 70.53
C PRO A 251 -45.06 1.80 71.00
N VAL A 252 -44.84 1.20 72.16
CA VAL A 252 -45.81 0.48 73.01
C VAL A 252 -46.37 1.46 74.04
N ALA A 253 -47.69 1.44 74.24
CA ALA A 253 -48.47 1.63 75.48
C ALA A 253 -49.92 1.96 75.06
N GLY A 254 -51.00 1.39 75.59
CA GLY A 254 -51.22 0.71 76.86
C GLY A 254 -52.34 1.43 77.62
N GLN A 255 -53.60 1.06 77.36
CA GLN A 255 -54.73 0.88 78.30
C GLN A 255 -55.99 0.48 77.53
#